data_AF-A0A8S4QJ62-F1
#
_entry.id   AF-A0A8S4QJ62-F1
#
_cell.length_a   1.000
_cell.length_b   1.000
_cell.length_c   1.000
_cell.angle_alpha   90.00
_cell.angle_beta   90.00
_cell.angle_gamma   90.00
#
_symmetry.space_group_name_H-M   'P 1'
#
loop_
_entity.id
_entity.type
_entity.pdbx_description
1 polymer ?
#
loop_
_entity_poly.entity_id
_entity_poly.type
_entity_poly.pdbx_seq_one_letter_code
_entity_poly.pdbx_strand_id
1 'polypeptide(L)'
;MLSGSGTDDLYVPSLWYYKDLEFLQDQMEGESGISTIIEQEESSSSQSLNSTPSQPLASTNPGQSKRKKSEDLQRDLLTLARDHFKKPENEYQAMARNWAFKLERMSAEQRRLAEKFINEILFE
;
A
#
# COMPACT_ATOMS: atom_id res chain seq x y z
N MET A 1 57.02 -12.92 9.90
CA MET A 1 55.81 -12.33 9.29
C MET A 1 54.72 -13.38 9.41
N LEU A 2 53.75 -13.20 10.31
CA LEU A 2 52.53 -14.02 10.32
C LEU A 2 51.38 -13.08 9.97
N SER A 3 50.84 -13.22 8.77
CA SER A 3 49.58 -12.60 8.41
C SER A 3 48.46 -13.45 9.02
N GLY A 4 47.98 -13.06 10.20
CA GLY A 4 46.71 -13.53 10.75
C GLY A 4 45.60 -12.57 10.31
N SER A 5 45.04 -12.78 9.13
CA SER A 5 43.76 -12.16 8.77
C SER A 5 42.68 -13.01 9.40
N GLY A 6 42.16 -12.57 10.55
CA GLY A 6 41.15 -13.28 11.33
C GLY A 6 39.78 -13.20 10.65
N THR A 7 39.58 -13.95 9.58
CA THR A 7 38.25 -14.24 9.05
C THR A 7 37.65 -15.54 9.60
N ASP A 8 38.44 -16.31 10.36
CA ASP A 8 38.03 -17.57 11.00
C ASP A 8 36.94 -17.37 12.07
N ASP A 9 36.73 -16.15 12.57
CA ASP A 9 35.71 -15.83 13.58
C ASP A 9 34.39 -15.31 12.99
N LEU A 10 34.22 -15.32 11.66
CA LEU A 10 32.94 -14.93 11.07
C LEU A 10 31.89 -16.03 11.30
N TYR A 11 30.86 -15.68 12.05
CA TYR A 11 29.75 -16.57 12.36
C TYR A 11 29.09 -17.08 11.06
N VAL A 12 29.17 -18.39 10.84
CA VAL A 12 28.48 -19.09 9.75
C VAL A 12 27.16 -19.67 10.28
N PRO A 13 25.99 -19.20 9.80
CA PRO A 13 24.71 -19.76 10.19
C PRO A 13 24.61 -21.25 9.86
N SER A 14 24.12 -22.06 10.80
CA SER A 14 23.94 -23.51 10.63
C SER A 14 22.70 -23.88 9.80
N LEU A 15 22.18 -22.97 8.98
CA LEU A 15 20.98 -23.18 8.19
C LEU A 15 21.31 -24.02 6.96
N TRP A 16 20.48 -25.04 6.66
CA TRP A 16 20.75 -25.99 5.58
C TRP A 16 20.83 -25.35 4.19
N TYR A 17 20.09 -24.26 3.98
CA TYR A 17 20.04 -23.49 2.73
C TYR A 17 21.01 -22.30 2.72
N TYR A 18 21.83 -22.11 3.76
CA TYR A 18 22.74 -20.95 3.83
C TYR A 18 23.68 -20.87 2.62
N LYS A 19 24.22 -22.02 2.19
CA LYS A 19 25.08 -22.12 1.01
C LYS A 19 24.35 -21.77 -0.29
N ASP A 20 23.05 -22.06 -0.37
CA ASP A 20 22.24 -21.77 -1.55
C ASP A 20 21.88 -20.29 -1.66
N LEU A 21 22.06 -19.51 -0.59
CA LEU A 21 21.82 -18.07 -0.54
C LEU A 21 23.08 -17.23 -0.69
N GLU A 22 24.26 -17.84 -0.88
CA GLU A 22 25.54 -17.13 -1.02
C GLU A 22 25.53 -16.17 -2.22
N PHE A 23 24.74 -16.46 -3.27
CA PHE A 23 24.55 -15.59 -4.43
C PHE A 23 23.96 -14.21 -4.09
N LEU A 24 23.33 -14.04 -2.92
CA LEU A 24 22.82 -12.74 -2.46
C LEU A 24 23.96 -11.82 -2.03
N GLN A 25 25.10 -12.37 -1.61
CA GLN A 25 26.25 -11.58 -1.18
C GLN A 25 26.82 -10.75 -2.33
N ASP A 26 26.84 -11.30 -3.54
CA ASP A 26 27.29 -10.62 -4.77
C ASP A 26 26.44 -9.38 -5.11
N GLN A 27 25.19 -9.33 -4.62
CA GLN A 27 24.30 -8.18 -4.85
C GLN A 27 24.49 -7.07 -3.80
N MET A 28 25.11 -7.35 -2.65
CA MET A 28 25.26 -6.39 -1.56
C MET A 28 26.47 -5.45 -1.71
N GLU A 29 27.40 -5.72 -2.63
CA GLU A 29 28.56 -4.83 -2.86
C GLU A 29 28.19 -3.50 -3.55
N GLY A 30 26.94 -3.33 -3.99
CA GLY A 30 26.48 -2.18 -4.78
C GLY A 30 25.59 -1.15 -4.08
N GLU A 31 25.02 -1.44 -2.90
CA GLU A 31 24.08 -0.53 -2.26
C GLU A 31 24.63 -0.02 -0.93
N SER A 32 25.18 1.20 -0.98
CA SER A 32 25.31 2.04 0.22
C SER A 32 23.97 2.03 0.95
N GLY A 33 24.01 1.58 2.21
CA GLY A 33 22.86 1.10 2.95
C GLY A 33 21.63 2.00 2.91
N ILE A 34 20.47 1.37 3.08
CA ILE A 34 19.17 1.99 3.34
C ILE A 34 19.36 3.18 4.28
N SER A 35 19.32 4.39 3.71
CA SER A 35 19.22 5.62 4.48
C SER A 35 17.81 5.65 5.02
N THR A 36 17.68 5.46 6.33
CA THR A 36 16.47 5.72 7.09
C THR A 36 15.99 7.14 6.76
N ILE A 37 14.97 7.26 5.90
CA ILE A 37 14.30 8.56 5.70
C ILE A 37 13.53 8.86 6.98
N ILE A 38 14.06 9.86 7.68
CA ILE A 38 13.56 10.51 8.88
C ILE A 38 12.16 11.07 8.61
N GLU A 39 11.25 10.85 9.56
CA GLU A 39 9.95 11.51 9.67
C GLU A 39 10.15 13.04 9.66
N GLN A 40 9.57 13.72 8.67
CA GLN A 40 9.47 15.16 8.66
C GLN A 40 8.00 15.54 8.65
N GLU A 41 7.48 15.76 9.86
CA GLU A 41 6.25 16.51 10.09
C GLU A 41 6.42 17.93 9.53
N GLU A 42 5.65 18.31 8.52
CA GLU A 42 5.38 19.73 8.28
C GLU A 42 3.88 20.00 8.15
N SER A 43 3.42 20.65 9.21
CA SER A 43 2.17 21.35 9.40
C SER A 43 2.01 22.58 8.50
N SER A 44 0.76 23.04 8.42
CA SER A 44 0.28 24.38 7.99
C SER A 44 0.04 24.55 6.47
N SER A 45 -1.02 25.19 5.98
CA SER A 45 -1.91 26.19 6.57
C SER A 45 -3.23 26.24 5.80
N SER A 46 -4.36 26.08 6.51
CA SER A 46 -5.72 26.27 5.98
C SER A 46 -6.04 27.76 5.90
N GLN A 47 -6.32 28.29 4.71
CA GLN A 47 -6.82 29.65 4.54
C GLN A 47 -8.35 29.68 4.66
N SER A 48 -8.85 30.52 5.56
CA SER A 48 -10.24 30.87 5.77
C SER A 48 -10.40 32.38 5.55
N LEU A 49 -11.38 32.79 4.73
CA LEU A 49 -11.89 34.17 4.61
C LEU A 49 -13.42 34.08 4.40
N ASN A 50 -14.23 34.42 5.41
CA ASN A 50 -15.00 35.68 5.60
C ASN A 50 -16.39 35.66 4.89
N SER A 51 -17.56 36.11 5.40
CA SER A 51 -17.97 36.87 6.60
C SER A 51 -19.52 36.91 6.80
N THR A 52 -19.99 36.82 8.06
CA THR A 52 -21.05 37.62 8.80
C THR A 52 -22.53 37.75 8.32
N PRO A 53 -23.51 38.17 9.19
CA PRO A 53 -23.59 38.29 10.66
C PRO A 53 -24.86 37.68 11.36
N SER A 54 -24.81 37.64 12.69
CA SER A 54 -25.75 37.14 13.72
C SER A 54 -27.12 37.89 13.83
N GLN A 55 -28.24 37.28 14.25
CA GLN A 55 -28.74 37.12 15.65
C GLN A 55 -30.24 36.66 15.64
N PRO A 56 -30.97 36.42 16.77
CA PRO A 56 -30.73 35.55 17.93
C PRO A 56 -31.99 34.72 18.38
N LEU A 57 -31.89 34.03 19.53
CA LEU A 57 -32.93 33.34 20.34
C LEU A 57 -33.49 31.98 19.88
N ALA A 58 -33.00 30.90 20.49
CA ALA A 58 -33.79 29.97 21.33
C ALA A 58 -32.88 28.86 21.89
N SER A 59 -32.82 28.76 23.22
CA SER A 59 -32.15 27.66 23.91
C SER A 59 -32.91 26.36 23.66
N THR A 60 -32.38 25.50 22.79
CA THR A 60 -32.71 24.08 22.73
C THR A 60 -31.44 23.37 22.33
N ASN A 61 -30.96 22.49 23.20
CA ASN A 61 -29.65 21.86 23.14
C ASN A 61 -29.65 20.74 22.07
N PRO A 62 -29.00 20.87 20.89
CA PRO A 62 -28.98 19.84 19.85
C PRO A 62 -27.58 19.20 19.70
N GLY A 63 -26.79 19.17 20.78
CA GLY A 63 -25.36 18.81 20.72
C GLY A 63 -25.04 17.32 20.82
N GLN A 64 -25.93 16.49 21.37
CA GLN A 64 -25.59 15.10 21.69
C GLN A 64 -25.87 14.10 20.54
N SER A 65 -26.85 14.38 19.67
CA SER A 65 -27.22 13.45 18.59
C SER A 65 -26.17 13.36 17.47
N LYS A 66 -25.53 14.49 17.11
CA LYS A 66 -24.52 14.52 16.03
C LYS A 66 -23.25 13.74 16.36
N ARG A 67 -22.79 13.79 17.62
CA ARG A 67 -21.59 13.06 18.08
C ARG A 67 -21.80 11.55 18.08
N LYS A 68 -22.98 11.10 18.47
CA LYS A 68 -23.32 9.67 18.49
C LYS A 68 -23.33 9.07 17.08
N LYS A 69 -23.93 9.80 16.11
CA LYS A 69 -23.97 9.38 14.70
C LYS A 69 -22.58 9.32 14.04
N SER A 70 -21.66 10.22 14.39
CA SER A 70 -20.29 10.16 13.88
C SER A 70 -19.48 9.00 14.45
N GLU A 71 -19.67 8.68 15.73
CA GLU A 71 -19.03 7.50 16.35
C GLU A 71 -19.55 6.20 15.76
N ASP A 72 -20.86 6.11 15.49
CA ASP A 72 -21.47 4.95 14.85
C ASP A 72 -20.94 4.77 13.40
N LEU A 73 -20.81 5.86 12.64
CA LEU A 73 -20.19 5.84 11.30
C LEU A 73 -18.72 5.39 11.33
N GLN A 74 -17.95 5.86 12.31
CA GLN A 74 -16.55 5.45 12.48
C GLN A 74 -16.44 3.96 12.83
N ARG A 75 -17.30 3.46 13.73
CA ARG A 75 -17.37 2.04 14.09
C ARG A 75 -17.77 1.17 12.92
N ASP A 76 -18.71 1.63 12.10
CA ASP A 76 -19.14 0.93 10.89
C ASP A 76 -18.00 0.85 9.85
N LEU A 77 -17.31 1.96 9.60
CA LEU A 77 -16.14 1.98 8.72
C LEU A 77 -15.02 1.05 9.20
N LEU A 78 -14.72 1.07 10.51
CA LEU A 78 -13.74 0.16 11.12
C LEU A 78 -14.16 -1.31 10.99
N THR A 79 -15.45 -1.59 11.10
CA THR A 79 -16.00 -2.94 10.94
C THR A 79 -15.88 -3.41 9.50
N LEU A 80 -16.24 -2.57 8.53
CA LEU A 80 -16.08 -2.84 7.10
C LEU A 80 -14.61 -3.06 6.71
N ALA A 81 -13.69 -2.24 7.23
CA ALA A 81 -12.27 -2.40 6.99
C ALA A 81 -11.76 -3.74 7.54
N ARG A 82 -12.10 -4.07 8.79
CA ARG A 82 -11.77 -5.36 9.40
C ARG A 82 -12.26 -6.53 8.55
N ASP A 83 -13.51 -6.46 8.09
CA ASP A 83 -14.13 -7.54 7.32
C ASP A 83 -13.55 -7.64 5.91
N HIS A 84 -13.08 -6.53 5.33
CA HIS A 84 -12.32 -6.53 4.09
C HIS A 84 -10.95 -7.22 4.25
N PHE A 85 -10.20 -6.91 5.31
CA PHE A 85 -8.90 -7.54 5.57
C PHE A 85 -8.98 -9.03 5.92
N LYS A 86 -10.14 -9.50 6.39
CA LYS A 86 -10.37 -10.92 6.65
C LYS A 86 -10.66 -11.74 5.39
N LYS A 87 -11.00 -11.09 4.28
CA LYS A 87 -11.26 -11.81 3.03
C LYS A 87 -9.92 -12.20 2.41
N PRO A 88 -9.69 -13.49 2.09
CA PRO A 88 -8.53 -13.87 1.34
C PRO A 88 -8.53 -13.14 0.00
N GLU A 89 -7.36 -12.75 -0.48
CA GLU A 89 -7.23 -12.09 -1.77
C GLU A 89 -7.81 -13.02 -2.85
N ASN A 90 -8.79 -12.50 -3.59
CA ASN A 90 -9.42 -13.27 -4.65
C ASN A 90 -8.46 -13.35 -5.84
N GLU A 91 -7.97 -14.56 -6.15
CA GLU A 91 -7.04 -14.82 -7.24
C GLU A 91 -7.55 -14.26 -8.58
N TYR A 92 -8.86 -14.31 -8.84
CA TYR A 92 -9.47 -13.74 -10.03
C TYR A 92 -9.33 -12.22 -10.08
N GLN A 93 -9.46 -11.52 -8.94
CA GLN A 93 -9.25 -10.07 -8.89
C GLN A 93 -7.77 -9.71 -9.07
N ALA A 94 -6.86 -10.50 -8.51
CA ALA A 94 -5.42 -10.30 -8.71
C ALA A 94 -5.04 -10.49 -10.18
N MET A 95 -5.56 -11.53 -10.84
CA MET A 95 -5.37 -11.76 -12.27
C MET A 95 -5.99 -10.64 -13.11
N ALA A 96 -7.24 -10.25 -12.80
CA ALA A 96 -7.93 -9.17 -13.51
C ALA A 96 -7.16 -7.84 -13.44
N ARG A 97 -6.62 -7.48 -12.27
CA ARG A 97 -5.76 -6.29 -12.12
C ARG A 97 -4.51 -6.39 -13.00
N ASN A 98 -3.81 -7.52 -12.97
CA ASN A 98 -2.63 -7.73 -13.82
C ASN A 98 -2.96 -7.65 -15.31
N TRP A 99 -4.09 -8.21 -15.73
CA TRP A 99 -4.55 -8.16 -17.12
C TRP A 99 -4.90 -6.74 -17.55
N ALA A 100 -5.59 -5.99 -16.69
CA ALA A 100 -5.89 -4.58 -16.95
C ALA A 100 -4.60 -3.78 -17.19
N PHE A 101 -3.59 -3.94 -16.33
CA PHE A 101 -2.29 -3.30 -16.53
C PHE A 101 -1.60 -3.73 -17.83
N LYS A 102 -1.68 -5.01 -18.20
CA LYS A 102 -1.12 -5.50 -19.47
C LYS A 102 -1.83 -4.87 -20.67
N LEU A 103 -3.16 -4.82 -20.67
CA LEU A 103 -3.96 -4.21 -21.75
C LEU A 103 -3.69 -2.70 -21.87
N GLU A 104 -3.52 -2.00 -20.76
CA GLU A 104 -3.21 -0.57 -20.73
C GLU A 104 -1.84 -0.27 -21.35
N ARG A 105 -0.85 -1.14 -21.13
CA ARG A 105 0.52 -0.97 -21.63
C ARG A 105 0.74 -1.46 -23.07
N MET A 106 -0.21 -2.21 -23.64
CA MET A 106 -0.15 -2.67 -25.03
C MET A 106 -0.34 -1.55 -26.04
N SER A 107 0.18 -1.74 -27.26
CA SER A 107 -0.11 -0.82 -28.37
C SER A 107 -1.58 -0.89 -28.78
N ALA A 108 -2.07 0.13 -29.50
CA ALA A 108 -3.46 0.19 -29.94
C ALA A 108 -3.86 -1.03 -30.79
N GLU A 109 -2.96 -1.51 -31.65
CA GLU A 109 -3.21 -2.68 -32.49
C GLU A 109 -3.31 -3.97 -31.66
N GLN A 110 -2.38 -4.17 -30.72
CA GLN A 110 -2.38 -5.34 -29.82
C GLN A 110 -3.63 -5.35 -28.92
N ARG A 111 -4.03 -4.19 -28.39
CA ARG A 111 -5.25 -4.07 -27.59
C ARG A 111 -6.50 -4.45 -28.39
N ARG A 112 -6.60 -4.00 -29.64
CA ARG A 112 -7.73 -4.34 -30.53
C ARG A 112 -7.80 -5.83 -30.82
N LEU A 113 -6.66 -6.48 -31.04
CA LEU A 113 -6.59 -7.93 -31.23
C LEU A 113 -6.96 -8.70 -29.95
N ALA A 114 -6.43 -8.27 -28.80
CA ALA A 114 -6.76 -8.87 -27.51
C ALA A 114 -8.27 -8.77 -27.21
N GLU A 115 -8.88 -7.62 -27.45
CA GLU A 115 -10.32 -7.42 -27.28
C GLU A 115 -11.15 -8.32 -28.22
N LYS A 116 -10.74 -8.44 -29.49
CA LYS A 116 -11.36 -9.36 -30.44
C LYS A 116 -11.34 -10.79 -29.91
N PHE A 117 -10.18 -11.28 -29.47
CA PHE A 117 -10.05 -12.66 -28.96
C PHE A 117 -10.83 -12.88 -27.66
N ILE A 118 -10.82 -11.92 -26.74
CA ILE A 118 -11.61 -12.00 -25.51
C ILE A 118 -13.09 -12.10 -25.87
N ASN A 119 -13.57 -11.29 -26.81
CA ASN A 119 -14.97 -11.31 -27.22
C ASN A 119 -15.36 -12.61 -27.92
N GLU A 120 -14.50 -13.13 -28.80
CA GLU A 120 -14.73 -14.44 -29.44
C GLU A 120 -14.78 -15.57 -28.41
N ILE A 121 -13.87 -15.61 -27.43
CA ILE A 121 -13.85 -16.70 -26.44
C ILE A 121 -15.02 -16.61 -25.45
N LEU A 122 -15.41 -15.41 -25.04
CA LEU A 122 -16.41 -15.23 -23.96
C LEU A 122 -17.85 -15.09 -24.47
N PHE A 123 -18.05 -14.62 -25.70
CA PHE A 123 -19.37 -14.19 -26.19
C PHE A 123 -19.73 -14.74 -27.58
N GLU A 124 -19.01 -15.72 -28.13
CA GLU A 124 -19.46 -16.46 -29.33
C GLU A 124 -20.86 -17.07 -29.19
#